data_AF-A0A087T2C7-F1
#
_entry.id   AF-A0A087T2C7-F1
#
_cell.length_a   1.000
_cell.length_b   1.000
_cell.length_c   1.000
_cell.angle_alpha   90.00
_cell.angle_beta   90.00
_cell.angle_gamma   90.00
#
_symmetry.space_group_name_H-M   'P 1'
#
loop_
_entity.id
_entity.type
_entity.pdbx_description
1 polymer ?
#
loop_
_entity_poly.entity_id
_entity_poly.type
_entity_poly.pdbx_seq_one_letter_code
_entity_poly.pdbx_strand_id
1 'polypeptide(L)'
;MAISTYKIHLQAKFMAKQMNINDFKGGPCWCSRFMKRKNISVRTRTTVGQQIPMDWQDKKASFVKYVTDITEKKNSSITDNKHG
;
A
#
# COMPACT_ATOMS: atom_id res chain seq x y z
N MET A 1 6.74 -13.79 -8.15
CA MET A 1 6.76 -13.14 -9.48
C MET A 1 5.45 -12.39 -9.69
N ALA A 2 5.47 -11.09 -9.96
CA ALA A 2 4.25 -10.36 -10.30
C ALA A 2 3.78 -10.71 -11.73
N ILE A 3 2.47 -10.91 -11.89
CA ILE A 3 1.83 -11.23 -13.17
C ILE A 3 1.22 -9.94 -13.71
N SER A 4 1.58 -9.56 -14.94
CA SER A 4 0.95 -8.46 -15.65
C SER A 4 -0.15 -8.95 -16.58
N THR A 5 -1.06 -8.06 -16.97
CA THR A 5 -2.08 -8.32 -17.99
C THR A 5 -1.47 -8.78 -19.31
N TYR A 6 -0.31 -8.24 -19.69
CA TYR A 6 0.44 -8.67 -20.87
C TYR A 6 0.87 -10.14 -20.79
N LYS A 7 1.35 -10.60 -19.62
CA LYS A 7 1.72 -12.01 -19.43
C LYS A 7 0.51 -12.94 -19.55
N ILE A 8 -0.64 -12.53 -19.01
CA ILE A 8 -1.90 -13.27 -19.14
C ILE A 8 -2.31 -13.38 -20.61
N HIS A 9 -2.25 -12.27 -21.35
CA HIS A 9 -2.53 -12.23 -22.79
C HIS A 9 -1.63 -13.17 -23.58
N LEU A 10 -0.32 -13.11 -23.34
CA LEU A 10 0.66 -13.91 -24.06
C LEU A 10 0.43 -15.41 -23.82
N GLN A 11 0.20 -15.79 -22.57
CA GLN A 11 -0.10 -17.18 -22.22
C GLN A 11 -1.41 -17.66 -22.85
N ALA A 12 -2.43 -16.81 -22.88
CA ALA A 12 -3.71 -17.15 -23.50
C ALA A 12 -3.58 -17.38 -25.01
N LYS A 13 -2.80 -16.55 -25.72
CA LYS A 13 -2.51 -16.77 -27.14
C LYS A 13 -1.72 -18.06 -27.40
N PHE A 14 -0.75 -18.34 -26.54
CA PHE A 14 0.01 -19.59 -26.62
C PHE A 14 -0.93 -20.80 -26.46
N MET A 15 -1.79 -20.80 -25.44
CA MET A 15 -2.77 -21.86 -25.23
C MET A 15 -3.78 -21.97 -26.39
N ALA A 16 -4.27 -20.86 -26.93
CA ALA A 16 -5.17 -20.87 -28.07
C ALA A 16 -4.54 -21.55 -29.29
N LYS A 17 -3.26 -21.30 -29.56
CA LYS A 17 -2.50 -21.98 -30.62
C LYS A 17 -2.38 -23.49 -30.36
N GLN A 18 -2.08 -23.89 -29.12
CA GLN A 18 -1.98 -25.31 -28.74
C GLN A 18 -3.32 -26.04 -28.87
N MET A 19 -4.43 -25.35 -28.61
CA MET A 19 -5.78 -25.90 -28.67
C MET A 19 -6.45 -25.77 -30.05
N ASN A 20 -5.71 -25.32 -31.09
CA ASN A 20 -6.25 -25.04 -32.43
C ASN A 20 -7.48 -24.11 -32.42
N ILE A 21 -7.54 -23.16 -31.48
CA ILE A 21 -8.57 -22.13 -31.45
C ILE A 21 -8.13 -21.00 -32.39
N ASN A 22 -8.71 -20.99 -33.58
CA ASN A 22 -8.48 -19.95 -34.58
C ASN A 22 -9.07 -18.60 -34.11
N ASP A 23 -8.46 -17.50 -34.56
CA ASP A 23 -8.93 -16.12 -34.34
C ASP A 23 -9.05 -15.64 -32.89
N PHE A 24 -8.36 -16.28 -31.95
CA PHE A 24 -8.28 -15.79 -30.58
C PHE A 24 -7.50 -14.45 -30.50
N LYS A 25 -8.21 -13.32 -30.47
CA LYS A 25 -7.62 -11.98 -30.38
C LYS A 25 -7.10 -11.63 -28.98
N GLY A 26 -7.81 -12.09 -27.94
CA GLY A 26 -7.39 -11.96 -26.54
C GLY A 26 -7.20 -10.54 -26.00
N GLY A 27 -7.78 -9.49 -26.62
CA GLY A 27 -7.50 -8.08 -26.30
C GLY A 27 -7.85 -7.60 -24.87
N PRO A 28 -7.63 -6.31 -24.55
CA PRO A 28 -7.77 -5.77 -23.18
C PRO A 28 -9.13 -6.03 -22.51
N CYS A 29 -10.22 -5.96 -23.28
CA CYS A 29 -11.56 -6.30 -22.80
C CYS A 29 -11.71 -7.78 -22.43
N TRP A 30 -11.04 -8.68 -23.16
CA TRP A 30 -11.03 -10.10 -22.83
C TRP A 30 -10.21 -10.34 -21.55
N CYS A 31 -9.02 -9.75 -21.43
CA CYS A 31 -8.16 -9.94 -20.27
C CYS A 31 -8.81 -9.41 -18.98
N SER A 32 -9.45 -8.24 -19.02
CA SER A 32 -10.20 -7.68 -17.87
C SER A 32 -11.39 -8.57 -17.46
N ARG A 33 -12.17 -9.06 -18.43
CA ARG A 33 -13.27 -10.00 -18.17
C ARG A 33 -12.78 -11.33 -17.62
N PHE A 34 -11.69 -11.87 -18.15
CA PHE A 34 -11.07 -13.10 -17.66
C PHE A 34 -10.62 -12.96 -16.20
N MET A 35 -9.91 -11.88 -15.88
CA MET A 35 -9.49 -11.55 -14.53
C MET A 35 -10.69 -11.45 -13.57
N LYS A 36 -11.76 -10.74 -13.98
CA LYS A 36 -12.99 -10.64 -13.18
C LYS A 36 -13.65 -12.00 -12.93
N ARG A 37 -13.77 -12.85 -13.95
CA ARG A 37 -14.38 -14.20 -13.82
C ARG A 37 -13.57 -15.14 -12.93
N LYS A 38 -12.24 -14.98 -12.90
CA LYS A 38 -11.32 -15.82 -12.12
C LYS A 38 -10.91 -15.17 -10.80
N ASN A 39 -11.51 -14.04 -10.44
CA ASN A 39 -11.19 -13.25 -9.25
C ASN A 39 -9.68 -12.92 -9.12
N ILE A 40 -9.03 -12.65 -10.25
CA ILE A 40 -7.62 -12.26 -10.33
C ILE A 40 -7.56 -10.72 -10.35
N SER A 41 -6.64 -10.14 -9.57
CA SER A 41 -6.35 -8.71 -9.62
C SER A 41 -4.86 -8.48 -9.86
N VAL A 42 -4.55 -7.49 -10.71
CA VAL A 42 -3.17 -7.00 -10.87
C VAL A 42 -3.04 -5.78 -9.97
N ARG A 43 -2.22 -5.89 -8.94
CA ARG A 43 -1.92 -4.77 -8.05
C ARG A 43 -0.55 -4.21 -8.42
N THR A 44 -0.50 -2.91 -8.73
CA THR A 44 0.76 -2.19 -8.76
C THR A 44 1.40 -2.31 -7.40
N ARG A 45 2.68 -2.72 -7.32
CA ARG A 45 3.41 -2.69 -6.06
C ARG A 45 3.43 -1.24 -5.61
N THR A 46 2.61 -0.91 -4.62
CA THR A 46 2.77 0.33 -3.87
C THR A 46 4.04 0.17 -3.05
N THR A 47 4.94 1.15 -3.10
CA THR A 47 6.01 1.24 -2.12
C THR A 47 5.38 1.21 -0.74
N VAL A 48 5.93 0.39 0.16
CA VAL A 48 5.32 0.02 1.45
C VAL A 48 5.10 1.25 2.36
N GLY A 49 5.78 2.37 2.05
CA GLY A 49 5.52 3.70 2.62
C GLY A 49 6.18 4.80 1.79
N GLN A 50 5.97 6.05 2.21
CA GLN A 50 6.85 7.16 1.82
C GLN A 50 8.26 6.87 2.38
N GLN A 51 9.30 7.34 1.68
CA GLN A 51 10.65 7.35 2.25
C GLN A 51 10.60 8.13 3.56
N ILE A 52 11.22 7.57 4.62
CA ILE A 52 11.27 8.24 5.91
C ILE A 52 12.10 9.53 5.72
N PRO A 53 11.57 10.71 6.03
CA PRO A 53 12.33 11.96 5.95
C PRO A 53 13.59 11.88 6.83
N MET A 54 14.69 12.50 6.39
CA MET A 54 15.96 12.44 7.12
C MET A 54 15.84 12.97 8.57
N ASP A 55 14.93 13.92 8.78
CA ASP A 55 14.65 14.63 10.03
C ASP A 55 13.57 13.97 10.91
N TRP A 56 13.15 12.74 10.60
CA TRP A 56 12.05 12.09 11.33
C TRP A 56 12.36 11.87 12.81
N GLN A 57 13.62 11.58 13.16
CA GLN A 57 14.07 11.41 14.54
C GLN A 57 13.97 12.73 15.30
N ASP A 58 14.38 13.83 14.69
CA ASP A 58 14.36 15.15 15.30
C ASP A 58 12.92 15.63 15.56
N LYS A 59 12.01 15.40 14.61
CA LYS A 59 10.57 15.65 14.78
C LYS A 59 9.98 14.80 15.90
N LYS A 60 10.33 13.52 15.97
CA LYS A 60 9.89 12.61 17.04
C LYS A 60 10.40 13.08 18.40
N ALA A 61 11.68 13.42 18.51
CA ALA A 61 12.28 13.92 19.74
C ALA A 61 11.63 15.22 20.21
N SER A 62 11.39 16.15 19.29
CA SER A 62 10.70 17.42 19.57
C SER A 62 9.28 17.19 20.09
N PHE A 63 8.54 16.26 19.49
CA PHE A 63 7.20 15.91 19.93
C PHE A 63 7.19 15.26 21.32
N VAL A 64 8.10 14.32 21.58
CA VAL A 64 8.25 13.69 22.91
C VAL A 64 8.52 14.74 23.97
N LYS A 65 9.46 15.66 23.72
CA LYS A 65 9.78 16.76 24.64
C LYS A 65 8.55 17.62 24.94
N TYR A 66 7.81 18.02 23.89
CA TYR A 66 6.60 18.82 24.05
C TYR A 66 5.54 18.13 24.93
N VAL A 67 5.31 16.83 24.73
CA VAL A 67 4.35 16.05 25.53
C VAL A 67 4.80 15.94 26.99
N THR A 68 6.10 15.74 27.23
CA THR A 68 6.66 15.71 28.59
C THR A 68 6.48 17.05 29.29
N ASP A 69 6.84 18.15 28.64
CA ASP A 69 6.70 19.51 29.20
C ASP A 69 5.25 19.83 29.59
N ILE A 70 4.26 19.40 28.79
CA ILE A 70 2.84 19.55 29.11
C ILE A 70 2.46 18.70 30.31
N THR A 71 2.93 17.46 30.35
CA THR A 71 2.59 16.51 31.41
C THR A 71 3.15 16.98 32.75
N GLU A 72 4.37 17.51 32.76
CA GLU A 72 5.01 18.08 33.95
C GLU A 72 4.28 19.33 34.43
N LYS A 73 3.96 20.29 33.55
CA LYS A 73 3.18 21.50 33.91
C LYS A 73 1.81 21.16 34.49
N LYS A 74 1.15 20.13 33.96
CA LYS A 74 -0.14 19.66 34.47
C LYS A 74 -0.01 19.01 35.84
N ASN A 75 1.08 18.30 36.10
CA ASN A 75 1.33 17.69 37.41
C ASN A 75 1.73 18.74 38.47
N SER A 76 2.49 19.79 38.12
CA SER A 76 2.83 20.89 39.04
C SER A 76 1.61 21.73 39.46
N SER A 77 0.68 21.99 38.54
CA SER A 77 -0.56 22.72 38.84
C SER A 77 -1.57 21.90 39.68
N ILE A 78 -1.39 20.58 39.78
CA ILE A 78 -2.15 19.70 40.68
C ILE A 78 -1.54 19.67 42.09
N THR A 79 -0.22 19.87 42.24
CA THR A 79 0.46 19.87 43.55
C THR A 79 0.34 21.19 44.31
N ASP A 80 0.11 22.31 43.62
CA ASP A 80 -0.01 23.63 44.24
C ASP A 80 -1.41 23.92 44.82
N ASN A 81 -2.43 23.13 44.48
CA ASN A 81 -3.83 23.30 44.96
C ASN A 81 -4.20 22.41 46.16
N LYS A 82 -3.24 21.82 46.89
CA LYS A 82 -3.51 20.94 48.05
C LYS A 82 -3.19 21.52 49.44
N HIS A 83 -2.86 22.81 49.54
CA HIS A 83 -2.57 23.47 50.83
C HIS A 83 -3.33 24.79 51.02
N GLY A 84 -4.59 24.85 50.59
CA GLY A 84 -5.53 25.95 50.89
C GLY A 84 -6.72 25.43 51.66
#